data_AF-A0AAN2UAM2-F1
#
_entry.id   AF-A0AAN2UAM2-F1
#
_cell.length_a   1.000
_cell.length_b   1.000
_cell.length_c   1.000
_cell.angle_alpha   90.00
_cell.angle_beta   90.00
_cell.angle_gamma   90.00
#
_symmetry.space_group_name_H-M   'P 1'
#
loop_
_entity.id
_entity.type
_entity.pdbx_description
1 polymer ?
#
loop_
_entity_poly.entity_id
_entity_poly.type
_entity_poly.pdbx_seq_one_letter_code
_entity_poly.pdbx_strand_id
1 'polypeptide(L)' 'MLRLLNHPWFTSVKGNHEAMALDAFETGDGNMWLASGGDWFFDLNDSEQQEAIDLLLKFHHLPHIIEIINDNIKYAIAR' A
#
# COMPACT_ATOMS: atom_id res chain seq x y z
N MET A 1 0.08 7.87 -5.51
CA MET A 1 -0.07 6.41 -5.78
C MET A 1 -1.33 5.84 -5.15
N LEU A 2 -1.53 5.98 -3.83
CA LEU A 2 -2.64 5.35 -3.09
C LEU A 2 -4.04 5.54 -3.71
N ARG A 3 -4.37 6.75 -4.19
CA ARG A 3 -5.67 7.06 -4.83
C ARG A 3 -5.97 6.20 -6.07
N LEU A 4 -4.97 5.59 -6.70
CA LEU A 4 -5.18 4.68 -7.84
C LEU A 4 -6.02 3.46 -7.46
N LEU A 5 -6.01 3.03 -6.19
CA LEU A 5 -6.85 1.95 -5.68
C LEU A 5 -8.35 2.21 -5.80
N ASN A 6 -8.76 3.46 -6.03
CA ASN A 6 -10.17 3.82 -6.23
C ASN A 6 -10.63 3.61 -7.68
N HIS A 7 -9.74 3.20 -8.59
CA HIS A 7 -10.08 2.96 -9.98
C HIS A 7 -10.19 1.46 -10.31
N PRO A 8 -11.24 1.02 -11.03
CA PRO A 8 -11.51 -0.40 -11.29
C PRO A 8 -10.47 -1.06 -12.21
N TRP A 9 -9.69 -0.27 -12.95
CA TRP A 9 -8.64 -0.76 -13.83
C TRP A 9 -7.29 -0.95 -13.13
N PHE A 10 -7.19 -0.58 -11.85
CA PHE A 10 -5.96 -0.68 -11.08
C PHE A 10 -6.09 -1.70 -9.96
N THR A 11 -5.10 -2.58 -9.87
CA THR A 11 -4.89 -3.46 -8.71
C THR A 11 -3.42 -3.47 -8.34
N SER A 12 -3.11 -3.86 -7.12
CA SER A 12 -1.74 -3.91 -6.61
C SER A 12 -1.55 -5.09 -5.68
N VAL A 13 -0.29 -5.49 -5.50
CA VAL A 13 0.12 -6.39 -4.42
C VAL A 13 0.51 -5.57 -3.20
N LYS A 14 0.41 -6.17 -2.00
CA LYS A 14 0.95 -5.56 -0.79
C LYS A 14 2.47 -5.52 -0.85
N GLY A 15 3.02 -4.31 -0.96
CA GLY A 15 4.45 -4.08 -0.91
C GLY A 15 5.02 -3.91 0.49
N ASN A 16 6.35 -3.89 0.59
CA ASN A 16 7.07 -3.71 1.85
C ASN A 16 6.82 -2.32 2.47
N HIS A 17 6.71 -1.25 1.69
CA HIS A 17 6.44 0.09 2.22
C HIS A 17 5.03 0.19 2.81
N GLU A 18 4.03 -0.38 2.14
CA GLU A 18 2.67 -0.43 2.65
C GLU A 18 2.59 -1.34 3.89
N ALA A 19 3.32 -2.45 3.92
CA ALA A 19 3.43 -3.29 5.11
C ALA A 19 4.04 -2.54 6.31
N MET A 20 5.10 -1.76 6.11
CA MET A 20 5.69 -0.92 7.16
C MET A 20 4.71 0.16 7.67
N ALA A 21 3.92 0.75 6.78
CA ALA A 21 2.88 1.71 7.17
C ALA A 21 1.80 1.05 8.04
N LEU A 22 1.34 -0.14 7.65
CA LEU A 22 0.35 -0.90 8.40
C LEU A 22 0.87 -1.31 9.78
N ASP A 23 2.12 -1.77 9.86
CA ASP A 23 2.78 -2.10 11.12
C ASP A 23 2.91 -0.88 12.04
N ALA A 24 3.26 0.28 11.48
CA ALA A 24 3.29 1.54 12.22
C ALA A 24 1.93 1.93 12.80
N PHE A 25 0.84 1.70 12.05
CA PHE A 25 -0.53 1.98 12.53
C PHE A 25 -0.97 1.01 13.63
N GLU A 26 -0.60 -0.26 13.53
CA GLU A 26 -0.97 -1.29 14.50
C GLU A 26 -0.18 -1.16 15.81
N THR A 27 1.12 -0.88 15.71
CA THR A 27 2.04 -0.84 16.86
C THR A 27 2.16 0.55 17.49
N GLY A 28 1.84 1.61 16.73
CA GLY A 28 2.16 2.99 17.07
C GLY A 28 3.66 3.35 16.91
N ASP A 29 4.50 2.42 16.45
CA ASP A 29 5.92 2.67 16.16
C ASP A 29 6.15 2.92 14.67
N GLY A 30 6.23 4.19 14.30
CA GLY A 30 6.46 4.63 12.92
C GLY A 30 7.92 4.67 12.48
N ASN A 31 8.89 4.31 13.32
CA ASN A 31 10.31 4.59 13.05
C ASN A 31 10.82 3.94 11.76
N MET A 32 10.47 2.68 11.50
CA MET A 32 10.90 2.00 10.27
C MET A 32 10.25 2.59 9.02
N TRP A 33 8.95 2.93 9.11
CA TRP A 33 8.23 3.52 8.00
C TRP A 33 8.78 4.90 7.65
N LEU A 34 9.02 5.74 8.67
CA LEU A 34 9.67 7.04 8.55
C LEU A 34 11.06 6.96 7.92
N ALA A 35 11.92 6.07 8.43
CA ALA A 35 13.26 5.86 7.90
C ALA A 35 13.26 5.38 6.44
N SER A 36 12.15 4.80 5.98
CA SER A 36 11.96 4.26 4.63
C SER A 36 11.17 5.21 3.71
N GLY A 37 11.10 6.50 4.03
CA GLY A 37 10.43 7.53 3.23
C GLY A 37 8.92 7.62 3.45
N GLY A 38 8.44 7.28 4.65
CA GLY A 38 7.06 7.52 5.09
C GLY A 38 6.79 8.94 5.59
N ASP A 39 7.79 9.82 5.55
CA ASP A 39 7.78 11.19 6.07
C ASP A 39 6.78 12.11 5.35
N TRP A 40 6.52 11.88 4.06
CA TRP A 40 5.52 12.63 3.28
C TRP A 40 4.13 12.68 3.94
N PHE A 41 3.79 11.68 4.77
CA PHE A 41 2.50 11.62 5.47
C PHE A 41 2.31 12.82 6.41
N PHE A 42 3.39 13.31 7.01
CA PHE A 42 3.34 14.40 8.00
C PHE A 42 3.25 15.79 7.36
N ASP A 43 3.49 15.90 6.05
CA ASP A 43 3.30 17.14 5.28
C ASP A 43 1.84 17.35 4.83
N LEU A 44 0.98 16.34 5.02
CA LEU A 44 -0.43 16.37 4.65
C LEU A 44 -1.28 17.10 5.69
N ASN A 45 -2.40 17.68 5.25
CA ASN A 45 -3.43 18.16 6.17
C ASN A 45 -4.25 16.98 6.75
N ASP A 46 -5.02 17.22 7.82
CA ASP A 46 -5.79 16.20 8.54
C ASP A 46 -6.72 15.37 7.62
N SER A 47 -7.38 16.01 6.65
CA SER A 47 -8.27 15.33 5.71
C SER A 47 -7.48 14.40 4.77
N GLU A 48 -6.31 14.83 4.32
CA GLU A 48 -5.45 14.04 3.45
C GLU A 48 -4.77 12.90 4.21
N GLN A 49 -4.41 13.12 5.48
CA GLN A 49 -3.89 12.06 6.36
C GLN A 49 -4.93 10.97 6.56
N GLN A 50 -6.18 11.34 6.86
CA GLN A 50 -7.27 10.37 7.01
C GLN A 50 -7.50 9.58 5.72
N GLU A 51 -7.51 10.26 4.56
CA GLU A 51 -7.63 9.59 3.27
C GLU A 51 -6.46 8.61 3.03
N ALA A 52 -5.23 9.01 3.34
CA ALA A 52 -4.06 8.15 3.20
C ALA A 52 -4.15 6.92 4.11
N ILE A 53 -4.58 7.07 5.37
CA ILE A 53 -4.83 5.96 6.30
C ILE A 53 -5.88 5.01 5.71
N ASP A 54 -7.04 5.53 5.30
CA ASP A 54 -8.12 4.72 4.75
C ASP A 54 -7.68 3.92 3.52
N LEU A 55 -6.87 4.53 2.65
CA LEU A 55 -6.31 3.87 1.47
C LEU A 55 -5.22 2.84 1.82
N LEU A 56 -4.36 3.12 2.79
CA LEU A 56 -3.33 2.19 3.27
C LEU A 56 -3.97 0.96 3.92
N LEU A 57 -5.03 1.13 4.72
CA LEU A 57 -5.75 0.02 5.35
C LEU A 57 -6.36 -0.96 4.33
N LYS A 58 -6.70 -0.51 3.10
CA LYS A 58 -7.15 -1.42 2.04
C LYS A 58 -6.09 -2.48 1.69
N PHE A 59 -4.80 -2.20 1.88
CA PHE A 59 -3.74 -3.17 1.62
C PHE A 59 -3.82 -4.40 2.52
N HIS A 60 -4.48 -4.37 3.69
CA HIS A 60 -4.72 -5.58 4.49
C HIS A 60 -5.38 -6.70 3.68
N HIS A 61 -6.24 -6.33 2.73
CA HIS A 61 -7.02 -7.26 1.91
C HIS A 61 -6.40 -7.52 0.52
N LEU A 62 -5.33 -6.82 0.16
CA LEU A 62 -4.65 -7.03 -1.12
C LEU A 62 -3.73 -8.25 -1.05
N PRO A 63 -3.62 -9.01 -2.15
CA PRO A 63 -2.78 -10.20 -2.20
C PRO A 63 -1.29 -9.82 -2.14
N HIS A 64 -0.45 -10.76 -1.72
CA HIS A 64 1.00 -10.61 -1.82
C HIS A 64 1.54 -10.91 -3.22
N ILE A 65 0.82 -11.74 -3.97
CA ILE A 65 1.20 -12.18 -5.31
C ILE A 65 -0.06 -12.17 -6.19
N ILE A 66 0.06 -11.64 -7.39
CA ILE A 66 -0.96 -11.76 -8.44
C ILE A 66 -0.37 -12.62 -9.56
N GLU A 67 -1.05 -13.70 -9.90
CA GLU A 67 -0.74 -14.52 -11.07
C GLU A 67 -1.70 -14.19 -12.21
N ILE A 68 -1.16 -13.89 -13.39
CA ILE A 68 -1.91 -13.61 -14.61
C ILE A 68 -1.53 -14.68 -15.64
N ILE A 69 -2.53 -15.38 -16.15
CA ILE A 69 -2.35 -16.44 -17.15
C ILE A 69 -3.03 -15.98 -18.44
N ASN A 70 -2.24 -15.86 -19.50
CA ASN A 70 -2.73 -15.80 -20.87
C ASN A 70 -2.51 -17.16 -21.54
N ASP A 71 -3.08 -17.38 -22.72
CA ASP A 71 -3.10 -18.67 -23.44
C ASP A 71 -1.75 -19.41 -23.46
N ASN A 72 -0.63 -18.68 -23.49
CA ASN A 72 0.71 -19.25 -23.62
C ASN A 72 1.73 -18.78 -22.56
N ILE A 73 1.40 -17.80 -21.71
CA ILE A 73 2.38 -17.15 -20.81
C ILE A 73 1.77 -16.90 -19.43
N LYS A 74 2.54 -17.23 -18.41
CA LYS A 74 2.25 -16.92 -17.01
C LYS A 74 3.11 -15.75 -16.53
N TYR A 75 2.47 -14.72 -16.00
CA TYR A 75 3.11 -13.60 -15.33
C TYR A 75 2.82 -13.67 -13.83
N ALA A 76 3.85 -13.51 -13.01
CA ALA A 76 3.70 -13.34 -11.56
C ALA A 76 4.15 -11.93 -11.19
N ILE A 77 3.27 -11.18 -10.53
CA ILE A 77 3.55 -9.87 -9.98
C ILE A 77 3.67 -10.05 -8.47
N ALA A 78 4.85 -9.75 -7.93
CA ALA A 78 5.20 -9.80 -6.51
C ALA A 78 6.15 -8.63 -6.19
N ARG A 79 6.31 -8.31 -4.90
CA ARG A 79 7.23 -7.27 -4.42
C ARG A 79 8.11 -7.81 -3.31
#